data_AF-A0A318JB54-F1
#
_entry.id   AF-A0A318JB54-F1
#
_cell.length_a   1.000
_cell.length_b   1.000
_cell.length_c   1.000
_cell.angle_alpha   90.00
_cell.angle_beta   90.00
_cell.angle_gamma   90.00
#
_symmetry.space_group_name_H-M   'P 1'
#
loop_
_entity.id
_entity.type
_entity.pdbx_description
1 polymer ?
#
loop_
_entity_poly.entity_id
_entity_poly.type
_entity_poly.pdbx_seq_one_letter_code
_entity_poly.pdbx_strand_id
1 'polypeptide(L)'
;MCTVCGCSKGNVKIEGRAPGGVKFPYRPHHAHAHDHDHDHDRHHHVHAHPAPAIPAEQAAEHQPTLSQQAGGAALHYGQGAAHAHAPGLSQARMVKIEQDILSKNDGYAAQNRQWLRDRGIFALNLVSSPGSGKTSLLAETIRQLGRDTLVYVVEGDQQTSNDAERIRAAGAPAIQINTGKGCHLDAHMVGQALEQLNPADDSLLLIENVGNLVCPAAFDLGEAHKVAILSVTEGEDKPLKYPDMFAAADVMLLTKIDLLRHLDFDVDVCIANARRINPKIKVLQLSSKSGDGMDLWIDWLLLEMNDAQLVKQREVARLRQQIAALEQRLQERS
;
A
#
# COMPACT_ATOMS: atom_id res chain seq x y z
N MET A 1 -14.51 2.41 5.83
CA MET A 1 -14.19 3.56 4.96
C MET A 1 -13.02 4.26 5.59
N CYS A 2 -11.93 4.55 4.87
CA CYS A 2 -10.89 5.39 5.44
C CYS A 2 -11.49 6.80 5.61
N THR A 3 -11.87 7.11 6.85
CA THR A 3 -12.53 8.36 7.25
C THR A 3 -11.61 9.56 7.13
N VAL A 4 -10.31 9.33 6.94
CA VAL A 4 -9.29 10.36 6.79
C VAL A 4 -9.10 10.78 5.33
N CYS A 5 -9.19 9.86 4.35
CA CYS A 5 -9.03 10.19 2.91
C CYS A 5 -10.35 10.44 2.16
N GLY A 6 -11.51 10.15 2.77
CA GLY A 6 -12.80 10.31 2.07
C GLY A 6 -12.98 9.35 0.89
N CYS A 7 -12.27 8.21 0.88
CA CYS A 7 -12.29 7.25 -0.21
C CYS A 7 -13.63 6.49 -0.25
N SER A 8 -14.57 6.96 -1.09
CA SER A 8 -15.86 6.31 -1.35
C SER A 8 -15.72 5.16 -2.35
N LYS A 9 -16.50 4.09 -2.16
CA LYS A 9 -16.67 3.03 -3.17
C LYS A 9 -17.27 3.67 -4.44
N GLY A 10 -16.64 3.46 -5.60
CA GLY A 10 -17.15 3.89 -6.91
C GLY A 10 -16.18 4.65 -7.82
N ASN A 11 -15.02 5.08 -7.30
CA ASN A 11 -14.05 5.88 -8.07
C ASN A 11 -12.84 5.09 -8.59
N VAL A 12 -12.75 3.79 -8.30
CA VAL A 12 -11.63 2.95 -8.76
C VAL A 12 -11.95 2.35 -10.12
N LYS A 13 -11.04 2.51 -11.08
CA LYS A 13 -11.12 1.91 -12.42
C LYS A 13 -9.82 1.16 -12.71
N ILE A 14 -9.94 -0.05 -13.21
CA ILE A 14 -8.80 -0.84 -13.70
C ILE A 14 -8.90 -0.86 -15.23
N GLU A 15 -7.78 -0.59 -15.91
CA GLU A 15 -7.68 -0.62 -17.38
C GLU A 15 -8.19 -1.96 -17.94
N GLY A 16 -8.97 -1.92 -19.03
CA GLY A 16 -9.49 -3.13 -19.68
C GLY A 16 -10.78 -3.73 -19.10
N ARG A 17 -11.34 -3.15 -18.03
CA ARG A 17 -12.54 -3.70 -17.35
C ARG A 17 -13.86 -3.02 -17.73
N ALA A 18 -14.87 -3.82 -18.13
CA ALA A 18 -16.27 -3.39 -18.17
C ALA A 18 -16.93 -3.43 -16.77
N PRO A 19 -17.86 -2.51 -16.43
CA PRO A 19 -18.49 -2.47 -15.11
C PRO A 19 -19.45 -3.64 -14.92
N GLY A 20 -18.98 -4.73 -14.30
CA GLY A 20 -19.82 -5.86 -13.91
C GLY A 20 -19.22 -7.21 -14.31
N GLY A 21 -18.90 -8.03 -13.32
CA GLY A 21 -18.28 -9.34 -13.51
C GLY A 21 -17.01 -9.44 -12.68
N VAL A 22 -17.13 -9.91 -11.44
CA VAL A 22 -15.98 -10.33 -10.64
C VAL A 22 -15.96 -11.85 -10.72
N LYS A 23 -14.94 -12.41 -11.36
CA LYS A 23 -14.50 -13.77 -11.06
C LYS A 23 -13.21 -13.61 -10.29
N PHE A 24 -13.33 -13.45 -8.96
CA PHE A 24 -12.19 -13.64 -8.06
C PHE A 24 -11.47 -14.95 -8.45
N PRO A 25 -10.15 -15.09 -8.24
CA PRO A 25 -9.46 -16.34 -8.57
C PRO A 25 -9.95 -17.47 -7.64
N TYR A 26 -10.66 -17.11 -6.58
CA TYR A 26 -11.31 -17.98 -5.61
C TYR A 26 -12.81 -17.68 -5.52
N ARG A 27 -13.63 -18.75 -5.60
CA ARG A 27 -15.06 -18.66 -5.29
C ARG A 27 -15.25 -18.17 -3.84
N PRO A 28 -16.03 -17.11 -3.57
CA PRO A 28 -16.34 -16.71 -2.21
C PRO A 28 -17.32 -17.72 -1.58
N HIS A 29 -17.03 -18.19 -0.37
CA HIS A 29 -18.06 -18.77 0.49
C HIS A 29 -19.05 -17.67 0.90
N HIS A 30 -20.33 -17.91 0.64
CA HIS A 30 -21.43 -16.98 0.89
C HIS A 30 -21.54 -16.60 2.38
N ALA A 31 -21.47 -15.30 2.68
CA ALA A 31 -21.90 -14.75 3.97
C ALA A 31 -23.26 -14.05 3.75
N HIS A 32 -24.27 -14.51 4.47
CA HIS A 32 -25.63 -13.97 4.43
C HIS A 32 -25.66 -12.57 5.07
N ALA A 33 -26.24 -11.60 4.36
CA ALA A 33 -26.62 -10.32 4.92
C ALA A 33 -28.08 -10.40 5.41
N HIS A 34 -28.32 -10.02 6.66
CA HIS A 34 -29.66 -9.79 7.19
C HIS A 34 -30.00 -8.31 7.03
N ASP A 35 -31.12 -8.04 6.37
CA ASP A 35 -31.74 -6.71 6.26
C ASP A 35 -32.64 -6.48 7.48
N HIS A 36 -32.55 -5.31 8.10
CA HIS A 36 -33.53 -4.85 9.08
C HIS A 36 -34.09 -3.50 8.62
N ASP A 37 -35.38 -3.54 8.32
CA ASP A 37 -36.23 -2.43 7.91
C ASP A 37 -36.82 -1.77 9.17
N HIS A 38 -36.78 -0.44 9.25
CA HIS A 38 -37.50 0.30 10.30
C HIS A 38 -38.28 1.47 9.70
N ASP A 39 -39.59 1.34 9.88
CA ASP A 39 -40.68 2.21 9.49
C ASP A 39 -40.77 3.45 10.39
N HIS A 40 -41.13 4.61 9.81
CA HIS A 40 -41.27 5.89 10.51
C HIS A 40 -42.74 6.29 10.58
N ASP A 41 -43.32 6.23 11.79
CA ASP A 41 -44.64 6.78 12.07
C ASP A 41 -44.58 8.05 12.94
N ARG A 42 -44.92 9.16 12.29
CA ARG A 42 -45.78 10.31 12.69
C ARG A 42 -45.77 10.78 14.14
N HIS A 43 -45.59 12.09 14.34
CA HIS A 43 -46.58 12.95 15.03
C HIS A 43 -46.39 14.44 14.67
N HIS A 44 -47.49 15.08 14.27
CA HIS A 44 -47.67 16.53 14.10
C HIS A 44 -48.17 17.15 15.41
N HIS A 45 -47.77 18.39 15.74
CA HIS A 45 -48.65 19.45 16.30
C HIS A 45 -48.03 20.85 16.07
N VAL A 46 -48.90 21.87 15.98
CA VAL A 46 -48.62 23.19 15.42
C VAL A 46 -48.99 24.32 16.42
N HIS A 47 -48.32 25.48 16.28
CA HIS A 47 -48.66 26.86 16.71
C HIS A 47 -48.43 27.21 18.21
N ALA A 48 -48.02 28.41 18.65
CA ALA A 48 -47.78 29.75 18.09
C ALA A 48 -46.88 30.57 19.05
N HIS A 49 -46.27 31.68 18.58
CA HIS A 49 -45.55 32.68 19.40
C HIS A 49 -46.52 33.63 20.13
N PRO A 50 -46.18 34.14 21.33
CA PRO A 50 -45.49 35.45 21.42
C PRO A 50 -44.41 35.55 22.51
N ALA A 51 -43.42 36.43 22.31
CA ALA A 51 -42.46 36.90 23.32
C ALA A 51 -43.06 38.10 24.10
N PRO A 52 -42.39 38.73 25.11
CA PRO A 52 -41.11 38.41 25.75
C PRO A 52 -41.14 38.47 27.31
N ALA A 53 -40.23 37.77 27.98
CA ALA A 53 -39.72 38.15 29.31
C ALA A 53 -38.50 37.28 29.66
N ILE A 54 -37.37 37.93 29.97
CA ILE A 54 -36.17 37.30 30.55
C ILE A 54 -36.44 37.10 32.05
N PRO A 55 -36.18 35.90 32.60
CA PRO A 55 -35.25 35.81 33.73
C PRO A 55 -34.30 34.61 33.67
N ALA A 56 -33.30 34.69 34.56
CA ALA A 56 -32.05 33.95 34.68
C ALA A 56 -32.12 32.44 35.05
N GLU A 57 -30.92 31.84 35.16
CA GLU A 57 -30.53 30.47 35.60
C GLU A 57 -30.38 29.43 34.45
N GLN A 58 -29.41 28.52 34.34
CA GLN A 58 -28.54 27.76 35.26
C GLN A 58 -27.31 27.25 34.46
N ALA A 59 -26.09 27.25 35.02
CA ALA A 59 -25.35 26.06 35.50
C ALA A 59 -25.36 24.82 34.57
N ALA A 60 -24.19 24.44 34.04
CA ALA A 60 -23.64 23.08 34.11
C ALA A 60 -22.26 22.99 33.44
N GLU A 61 -21.29 22.57 34.24
CA GLU A 61 -19.89 22.32 33.93
C GLU A 61 -19.72 21.27 32.84
N HIS A 62 -18.88 21.51 31.84
CA HIS A 62 -18.04 20.47 31.21
C HIS A 62 -16.69 21.11 30.90
N GLN A 63 -15.71 20.80 31.74
CA GLN A 63 -14.32 21.20 31.61
C GLN A 63 -13.71 20.64 30.31
N PRO A 64 -13.01 21.43 29.49
CA PRO A 64 -12.02 20.87 28.61
C PRO A 64 -10.76 20.62 29.46
N THR A 65 -10.47 19.37 29.79
CA THR A 65 -9.11 19.01 30.24
C THR A 65 -8.17 19.07 29.03
N LEU A 66 -7.83 20.30 28.63
CA LEU A 66 -6.61 20.58 27.90
C LEU A 66 -5.48 20.45 28.91
N SER A 67 -4.88 19.26 29.02
CA SER A 67 -3.56 19.14 29.62
C SER A 67 -2.55 19.81 28.68
N GLN A 68 -2.50 21.15 28.74
CA GLN A 68 -1.38 21.93 28.23
C GLN A 68 -0.16 21.59 29.07
N GLN A 69 0.55 20.52 28.72
CA GLN A 69 1.95 20.41 29.12
C GLN A 69 2.76 21.35 28.23
N ALA A 70 3.25 22.41 28.87
CA ALA A 70 4.09 23.43 28.29
C ALA A 70 5.42 22.83 27.79
N GLY A 71 5.59 22.83 26.47
CA GLY A 71 6.81 22.38 25.79
C GLY A 71 6.67 22.49 24.27
N GLY A 72 6.66 23.71 23.74
CA GLY A 72 6.66 24.00 22.29
C GLY A 72 5.26 24.24 21.70
N ALA A 73 5.09 25.40 21.06
CA ALA A 73 3.83 25.89 20.51
C ALA A 73 3.39 25.16 19.23
N ALA A 74 3.17 23.84 19.29
CA ALA A 74 2.65 23.05 18.19
C ALA A 74 1.23 22.55 18.50
N LEU A 75 0.27 22.90 17.64
CA LEU A 75 -1.07 22.31 17.66
C LEU A 75 -0.97 20.87 17.13
N HIS A 76 -1.31 19.87 17.97
CA HIS A 76 -1.18 18.47 17.62
C HIS A 76 -2.54 17.76 17.59
N TYR A 77 -2.95 17.30 16.40
CA TYR A 77 -4.24 16.65 16.18
C TYR A 77 -4.15 15.12 16.04
N GLY A 78 -2.96 14.54 16.17
CA GLY A 78 -2.71 13.09 16.06
C GLY A 78 -2.23 12.42 17.36
N GLN A 79 -2.47 13.05 18.52
CA GLN A 79 -2.00 12.52 19.81
C GLN A 79 -2.99 11.52 20.45
N GLY A 80 -4.20 11.43 19.91
CA GLY A 80 -5.18 10.43 20.33
C GLY A 80 -4.83 9.04 19.83
N ALA A 81 -5.48 8.01 20.38
CA ALA A 81 -5.23 6.60 20.07
C ALA A 81 -5.40 6.23 18.58
N ALA A 82 -6.17 7.00 17.82
CA ALA A 82 -6.32 6.80 16.38
C ALA A 82 -5.25 7.52 15.55
N HIS A 83 -4.35 8.27 16.20
CA HIS A 83 -3.34 9.13 15.57
C HIS A 83 -3.87 10.11 14.51
N ALA A 84 -5.18 10.36 14.53
CA ALA A 84 -5.91 11.19 13.60
C ALA A 84 -7.12 11.84 14.28
N HIS A 85 -7.65 12.89 13.66
CA HIS A 85 -8.82 13.61 14.11
C HIS A 85 -9.83 13.75 12.97
N ALA A 86 -11.09 13.40 13.24
CA ALA A 86 -12.21 13.63 12.34
C ALA A 86 -13.40 14.21 13.13
N PRO A 87 -13.97 15.36 12.71
CA PRO A 87 -15.12 15.96 13.37
C PRO A 87 -16.29 14.96 13.50
N GLY A 88 -16.87 14.87 14.71
CA GLY A 88 -18.01 13.98 14.97
C GLY A 88 -17.68 12.50 15.16
N LEU A 89 -16.40 12.11 15.21
CA LEU A 89 -15.97 10.74 15.49
C LEU A 89 -15.12 10.67 16.77
N SER A 90 -15.43 9.72 17.65
CA SER A 90 -14.59 9.43 18.82
C SER A 90 -13.34 8.65 18.41
N GLN A 91 -12.26 8.79 19.18
CA GLN A 91 -11.01 8.06 18.94
C GLN A 91 -11.22 6.54 18.90
N ALA A 92 -11.99 5.98 19.86
CA ALA A 92 -12.29 4.55 19.89
C ALA A 92 -13.05 4.08 18.64
N ARG A 93 -14.01 4.88 18.14
CA ARG A 93 -14.75 4.56 16.91
C ARG A 93 -13.84 4.63 15.68
N MET A 94 -12.91 5.59 15.63
CA MET A 94 -11.93 5.70 14.55
C MET A 94 -11.00 4.48 14.51
N VAL A 95 -10.41 4.10 15.65
CA VAL A 95 -9.54 2.92 15.77
C VAL A 95 -10.27 1.66 15.31
N LYS A 96 -11.51 1.45 15.76
CA LYS A 96 -12.30 0.28 15.35
C LYS A 96 -12.53 0.24 13.84
N ILE A 97 -12.92 1.38 13.24
CA ILE A 97 -13.13 1.47 11.79
C ILE A 97 -11.84 1.16 11.03
N GLU A 98 -10.71 1.68 11.50
CA GLU A 98 -9.40 1.43 10.90
C GLU A 98 -9.01 -0.05 10.99
N GLN A 99 -9.11 -0.65 12.17
CA GLN A 99 -8.84 -2.08 12.40
C GLN A 99 -9.70 -2.99 11.50
N ASP A 100 -10.99 -2.70 11.38
CA ASP A 100 -11.90 -3.47 10.53
C ASP A 100 -11.50 -3.40 9.04
N ILE A 101 -11.00 -2.24 8.58
CA ILE A 101 -10.53 -2.05 7.20
C ILE A 101 -9.21 -2.81 6.98
N LEU A 102 -8.25 -2.65 7.89
CA LEU A 102 -6.93 -3.25 7.78
C LEU A 102 -7.01 -4.78 7.87
N SER A 103 -7.79 -5.32 8.82
CA SER A 103 -8.00 -6.77 8.95
C SER A 103 -8.60 -7.39 7.67
N LYS A 104 -9.53 -6.69 7.02
CA LYS A 104 -10.08 -7.13 5.74
C LYS A 104 -9.03 -7.08 4.62
N ASN A 105 -8.21 -6.04 4.59
CA ASN A 105 -7.10 -5.93 3.65
C ASN A 105 -6.10 -7.07 3.83
N ASP A 106 -5.72 -7.39 5.06
CA ASP A 106 -4.76 -8.44 5.39
C ASP A 106 -5.22 -9.81 4.88
N GLY A 107 -6.53 -10.08 4.94
CA GLY A 107 -7.12 -11.28 4.34
C GLY A 107 -6.90 -11.38 2.83
N TYR A 108 -6.97 -10.27 2.10
CA TYR A 108 -6.65 -10.23 0.66
C TYR A 108 -5.15 -10.28 0.40
N ALA A 109 -4.34 -9.58 1.21
CA ALA A 109 -2.89 -9.58 1.10
C ALA A 109 -2.32 -11.00 1.29
N ALA A 110 -2.83 -11.75 2.26
CA ALA A 110 -2.45 -13.15 2.48
C ALA A 110 -2.77 -14.04 1.25
N GLN A 111 -3.91 -13.81 0.60
CA GLN A 111 -4.29 -14.52 -0.63
C GLN A 111 -3.37 -14.18 -1.80
N ASN A 112 -3.12 -12.88 -2.03
CA ASN A 112 -2.20 -12.43 -3.08
C ASN A 112 -0.81 -13.01 -2.87
N ARG A 113 -0.27 -12.94 -1.64
CA ARG A 113 1.04 -13.45 -1.30
C ARG A 113 1.14 -14.95 -1.54
N GLN A 114 0.12 -15.72 -1.16
CA GLN A 114 0.09 -17.15 -1.43
C GLN A 114 0.10 -17.43 -2.94
N TRP A 115 -0.74 -16.72 -3.70
CA TRP A 115 -0.84 -16.88 -5.16
C TRP A 115 0.49 -16.57 -5.87
N LEU A 116 1.19 -15.53 -5.44
CA LEU A 116 2.50 -15.11 -5.96
C LEU A 116 3.57 -16.14 -5.61
N ARG A 117 3.64 -16.58 -4.34
CA ARG A 117 4.61 -17.59 -3.88
C ARG A 117 4.45 -18.92 -4.59
N ASP A 118 3.22 -19.40 -4.76
CA ASP A 118 2.96 -20.69 -5.44
C ASP A 118 3.44 -20.68 -6.90
N ARG A 119 3.61 -19.49 -7.48
CA ARG A 119 4.10 -19.28 -8.85
C ARG A 119 5.56 -18.87 -8.92
N GLY A 120 6.23 -18.65 -7.78
CA GLY A 120 7.60 -18.13 -7.74
C GLY A 120 7.72 -16.69 -8.23
N ILE A 121 6.62 -15.92 -8.20
CA ILE A 121 6.63 -14.52 -8.60
C ILE A 121 7.16 -13.68 -7.45
N PHE A 122 8.26 -12.97 -7.70
CA PHE A 122 8.82 -12.04 -6.73
C PHE A 122 8.15 -10.67 -6.90
N ALA A 123 7.43 -10.22 -5.88
CA ALA A 123 6.62 -9.00 -5.94
C ALA A 123 7.15 -7.91 -5.01
N LEU A 124 7.24 -6.68 -5.54
CA LEU A 124 7.66 -5.51 -4.79
C LEU A 124 6.60 -4.42 -4.83
N ASN A 125 6.43 -3.72 -3.70
CA ASN A 125 5.56 -2.55 -3.58
C ASN A 125 6.42 -1.29 -3.44
N LEU A 126 6.48 -0.48 -4.50
CA LEU A 126 7.28 0.74 -4.55
C LEU A 126 6.43 1.92 -4.08
N VAL A 127 6.85 2.56 -2.99
CA VAL A 127 6.14 3.68 -2.38
C VAL A 127 7.06 4.90 -2.26
N SER A 128 6.55 6.09 -2.55
CA SER A 128 7.35 7.32 -2.57
C SER A 128 6.49 8.55 -2.41
N SER A 129 7.10 9.72 -2.19
CA SER A 129 6.43 11.00 -2.48
C SER A 129 6.16 11.17 -4.00
N PRO A 130 5.20 12.01 -4.42
CA PRO A 130 5.08 12.39 -5.84
C PRO A 130 6.39 12.95 -6.39
N GLY A 131 6.76 12.57 -7.62
CA GLY A 131 7.95 13.09 -8.28
C GLY A 131 9.29 12.50 -7.80
N SER A 132 9.30 11.48 -6.93
CA SER A 132 10.53 10.82 -6.45
C SER A 132 11.23 9.98 -7.53
N GLY A 133 10.58 9.74 -8.66
CA GLY A 133 11.15 9.08 -9.83
C GLY A 133 10.81 7.59 -9.99
N LYS A 134 9.79 7.06 -9.30
CA LYS A 134 9.38 5.65 -9.37
C LYS A 134 9.26 5.12 -10.80
N THR A 135 8.46 5.75 -11.65
CA THR A 135 8.26 5.30 -13.04
C THR A 135 9.56 5.34 -13.86
N SER A 136 10.45 6.30 -13.57
CA SER A 136 11.73 6.39 -14.27
C SER A 136 12.68 5.27 -13.83
N LEU A 137 12.69 4.96 -12.53
CA LEU A 137 13.39 3.81 -11.99
C LEU A 137 12.86 2.51 -12.58
N LEU A 138 11.54 2.33 -12.64
CA LEU A 138 10.92 1.13 -13.20
C LEU A 138 11.24 0.97 -14.69
N ALA A 139 11.06 2.03 -15.49
CA ALA A 139 11.40 2.01 -16.90
C ALA A 139 12.87 1.65 -17.15
N GLU A 140 13.78 2.18 -16.34
CA GLU A 140 15.21 1.87 -16.46
C GLU A 140 15.54 0.45 -15.97
N THR A 141 14.90 0.00 -14.88
CA THR A 141 15.00 -1.38 -14.37
C THR A 141 14.61 -2.38 -15.46
N ILE A 142 13.49 -2.14 -16.15
CA ILE A 142 13.00 -3.00 -17.24
C ILE A 142 14.00 -3.06 -18.40
N ARG A 143 14.58 -1.91 -18.79
CA ARG A 143 15.58 -1.88 -19.87
C ARG A 143 16.84 -2.65 -19.52
N GLN A 144 17.32 -2.54 -18.29
CA GLN A 144 18.56 -3.20 -17.86
C GLN A 144 18.39 -4.70 -17.63
N LEU A 145 17.23 -5.14 -17.10
CA LEU A 145 16.91 -6.57 -16.99
C LEU A 145 16.75 -7.25 -18.36
N GLY A 146 16.40 -6.48 -19.39
CA GLY A 146 16.33 -6.95 -20.76
C GLY A 146 15.29 -8.06 -20.96
N ARG A 147 15.56 -8.98 -21.88
CA ARG A 147 14.61 -10.04 -22.26
C ARG A 147 14.74 -11.32 -21.44
N ASP A 148 15.80 -11.43 -20.64
CA ASP A 148 16.08 -12.64 -19.87
C ASP A 148 15.24 -12.72 -18.59
N THR A 149 14.66 -11.59 -18.17
CA THR A 149 13.77 -11.52 -17.00
C THR A 149 12.37 -11.09 -17.43
N LEU A 150 11.37 -11.88 -17.08
CA LEU A 150 9.97 -11.50 -17.28
C LEU A 150 9.57 -10.49 -16.20
N VAL A 151 9.22 -9.28 -16.61
CA VAL A 151 8.80 -8.19 -15.71
C VAL A 151 7.37 -7.79 -16.03
N TYR A 152 6.54 -7.68 -14.98
CA TYR A 152 5.16 -7.23 -15.04
C TYR A 152 4.97 -6.07 -14.08
N VAL A 153 4.12 -5.10 -14.45
CA VAL A 153 3.91 -3.91 -13.64
C VAL A 153 2.44 -3.64 -13.36
N VAL A 154 2.12 -3.33 -12.10
CA VAL A 154 0.84 -2.76 -11.70
C VAL A 154 1.08 -1.29 -11.36
N GLU A 155 0.45 -0.40 -12.11
CA GLU A 155 0.58 1.05 -11.92
C GLU A 155 -0.61 1.59 -11.13
N GLY A 156 -0.35 2.25 -10.01
CA GLY A 156 -1.36 2.82 -9.13
C GLY A 156 -1.29 4.34 -9.11
N ASP A 157 -2.33 4.99 -9.64
CA ASP A 157 -2.38 6.45 -9.68
C ASP A 157 -3.79 6.98 -9.44
N GLN A 158 -3.93 8.28 -9.19
CA GLN A 158 -5.28 8.86 -9.03
C GLN A 158 -6.04 8.93 -10.36
N GLN A 159 -5.33 9.34 -11.43
CA GLN A 159 -5.88 9.57 -12.76
C GLN A 159 -4.80 9.28 -13.83
N THR A 160 -5.25 9.17 -15.08
CA THR A 160 -4.43 8.96 -16.29
C THR A 160 -3.84 7.55 -16.43
N SER A 161 -3.24 7.25 -17.58
CA SER A 161 -2.54 6.00 -17.90
C SER A 161 -1.08 6.25 -18.29
N ASN A 162 -0.57 7.46 -18.05
CA ASN A 162 0.70 7.92 -18.58
C ASN A 162 1.87 7.05 -18.11
N ASP A 163 1.87 6.66 -16.84
CA ASP A 163 2.95 5.87 -16.28
C ASP A 163 2.89 4.41 -16.79
N ALA A 164 1.69 3.81 -16.89
CA ALA A 164 1.52 2.51 -17.55
C ALA A 164 1.95 2.51 -19.02
N GLU A 165 1.69 3.59 -19.77
CA GLU A 165 2.15 3.75 -21.16
C GLU A 165 3.67 3.84 -21.24
N ARG A 166 4.32 4.57 -20.32
CA ARG A 166 5.78 4.67 -20.25
C ARG A 166 6.43 3.32 -19.93
N ILE A 167 5.82 2.53 -19.05
CA ILE A 167 6.30 1.18 -18.74
C ILE A 167 6.15 0.24 -19.93
N ARG A 168 5.01 0.27 -20.62
CA ARG A 168 4.81 -0.52 -21.85
C ARG A 168 5.82 -0.14 -22.93
N ALA A 169 6.11 1.15 -23.08
CA ALA A 169 7.15 1.64 -23.98
C ALA A 169 8.57 1.20 -23.56
N ALA A 170 8.81 0.97 -22.26
CA ALA A 170 10.07 0.42 -21.77
C ALA A 170 10.22 -1.09 -22.03
N GLY A 171 9.11 -1.81 -22.27
CA GLY A 171 9.11 -3.20 -22.73
C GLY A 171 8.41 -4.21 -21.82
N ALA A 172 7.76 -3.76 -20.74
CA ALA A 172 7.05 -4.65 -19.82
C ALA A 172 5.52 -4.53 -19.97
N PRO A 173 4.76 -5.63 -19.87
CA PRO A 173 3.30 -5.56 -19.70
C PRO A 173 2.96 -4.79 -18.41
N ALA A 174 2.08 -3.79 -18.54
CA ALA A 174 1.62 -2.99 -17.41
C ALA A 174 0.10 -2.83 -17.43
N ILE A 175 -0.50 -2.82 -16.25
CA ILE A 175 -1.92 -2.54 -16.04
C ILE A 175 -2.10 -1.32 -15.12
N GLN A 176 -2.92 -0.35 -15.55
CA GLN A 176 -3.24 0.82 -14.76
C GLN A 176 -4.42 0.58 -13.80
N ILE A 177 -4.24 0.95 -12.55
CA ILE A 177 -5.28 1.16 -11.53
C ILE A 177 -5.42 2.66 -11.31
N ASN A 178 -6.56 3.21 -11.71
CA ASN A 178 -6.98 4.56 -11.38
C ASN A 178 -7.77 4.52 -10.07
N THR A 179 -7.20 5.02 -8.99
CA THR A 179 -7.79 5.02 -7.64
C THR A 179 -8.80 6.15 -7.43
N GLY A 180 -8.89 7.09 -8.37
CA GLY A 180 -9.78 8.24 -8.28
C GLY A 180 -9.32 9.21 -7.19
N LYS A 181 -10.03 9.22 -6.05
CA LYS A 181 -9.65 9.99 -4.86
C LYS A 181 -8.83 9.17 -3.86
N GLY A 182 -8.56 7.89 -4.17
CA GLY A 182 -7.71 7.03 -3.36
C GLY A 182 -6.31 7.61 -3.19
N CYS A 183 -5.72 7.40 -2.02
CA CYS A 183 -4.37 7.86 -1.69
C CYS A 183 -3.35 6.71 -1.60
N HIS A 184 -3.77 5.48 -1.91
CA HIS A 184 -3.00 4.24 -1.86
C HIS A 184 -3.70 3.17 -2.71
N LEU A 185 -2.95 2.13 -3.07
CA LEU A 185 -3.48 0.83 -3.48
C LEU A 185 -3.80 -0.04 -2.25
N ASP A 186 -4.83 -0.88 -2.34
CA ASP A 186 -5.10 -1.94 -1.37
C ASP A 186 -4.92 -3.33 -2.02
N ALA A 187 -4.81 -4.38 -1.20
CA ALA A 187 -4.57 -5.74 -1.67
C ALA A 187 -5.69 -6.26 -2.59
N HIS A 188 -6.93 -5.81 -2.39
CA HIS A 188 -8.04 -6.21 -3.23
C HIS A 188 -7.93 -5.62 -4.64
N MET A 189 -7.53 -4.36 -4.76
CA MET A 189 -7.24 -3.73 -6.06
C MET A 189 -6.11 -4.46 -6.80
N VAL A 190 -5.02 -4.79 -6.09
CA VAL A 190 -3.90 -5.53 -6.65
C VAL A 190 -4.31 -6.93 -7.09
N GLY A 191 -5.09 -7.66 -6.28
CA GLY A 191 -5.59 -8.99 -6.66
C GLY A 191 -6.40 -8.96 -7.96
N GLN A 192 -7.26 -7.95 -8.15
CA GLN A 192 -8.03 -7.77 -9.39
C GLN A 192 -7.17 -7.37 -10.59
N ALA A 193 -6.05 -6.67 -10.36
CA ALA A 193 -5.09 -6.37 -11.41
C ALA A 193 -4.28 -7.61 -11.81
N LEU A 194 -3.89 -8.46 -10.85
CA LEU A 194 -3.19 -9.73 -11.10
C LEU A 194 -4.02 -10.68 -11.96
N GLU A 195 -5.34 -10.77 -11.73
CA GLU A 195 -6.24 -11.58 -12.56
C GLU A 195 -6.20 -11.19 -14.04
N GLN A 196 -6.11 -9.89 -14.32
CA GLN A 196 -6.15 -9.36 -15.69
C GLN A 196 -4.77 -9.37 -16.33
N LEU A 197 -3.74 -8.99 -15.57
CA LEU A 197 -2.36 -8.96 -16.04
C LEU A 197 -1.81 -10.38 -16.26
N ASN A 198 -2.29 -11.33 -15.45
CA ASN A 198 -1.90 -12.75 -15.42
C ASN A 198 -0.38 -12.95 -15.64
N PRO A 199 0.47 -12.46 -14.72
CA PRO A 199 1.91 -12.64 -14.83
C PRO A 199 2.30 -14.11 -14.96
N ALA A 200 3.32 -14.38 -15.77
CA ALA A 200 3.89 -15.72 -15.89
C ALA A 200 4.53 -16.16 -14.56
N ASP A 201 4.63 -17.47 -14.38
CA ASP A 201 5.41 -18.06 -13.30
C ASP A 201 6.87 -17.58 -13.33
N ASP A 202 7.50 -17.57 -12.15
CA ASP A 202 8.93 -17.29 -11.96
C ASP A 202 9.36 -15.88 -12.45
N SER A 203 8.41 -14.93 -12.50
CA SER A 203 8.61 -13.55 -12.98
C SER A 203 8.84 -12.52 -11.86
N LEU A 204 9.23 -11.31 -12.24
CA LEU A 204 9.22 -10.12 -11.39
C LEU A 204 7.90 -9.36 -11.53
N LEU A 205 7.30 -8.99 -10.40
CA LEU A 205 6.15 -8.08 -10.34
C LEU A 205 6.53 -6.80 -9.60
N LEU A 206 6.41 -5.66 -10.27
CA LEU A 206 6.66 -4.35 -9.68
C LEU A 206 5.32 -3.62 -9.53
N ILE A 207 4.93 -3.29 -8.30
CA ILE A 207 3.72 -2.54 -8.00
C ILE A 207 4.13 -1.11 -7.71
N GLU A 208 3.88 -0.19 -8.64
CA GLU A 208 4.05 1.24 -8.40
C GLU A 208 2.83 1.77 -7.65
N ASN A 209 3.00 2.14 -6.38
CA ASN A 209 1.92 2.68 -5.57
C ASN A 209 1.72 4.18 -5.83
N VAL A 210 0.55 4.69 -5.41
CA VAL A 210 0.24 6.12 -5.47
C VAL A 210 1.32 6.91 -4.73
N GLY A 211 1.73 8.06 -5.29
CA GLY A 211 2.72 8.95 -4.67
C GLY A 211 2.26 9.50 -3.31
N ASN A 212 2.52 8.77 -2.24
CA ASN A 212 2.16 9.11 -0.87
C ASN A 212 3.00 8.30 0.14
N LEU A 213 3.60 8.96 1.14
CA LEU A 213 4.36 8.30 2.21
C LEU A 213 3.54 8.05 3.49
N VAL A 214 2.24 8.39 3.51
CA VAL A 214 1.38 8.23 4.69
C VAL A 214 0.46 7.03 4.53
N CYS A 215 -0.55 7.14 3.65
CA CYS A 215 -1.59 6.10 3.53
C CYS A 215 -1.02 4.70 3.23
N PRO A 216 -0.08 4.51 2.29
CA PRO A 216 0.33 3.17 1.91
C PRO A 216 1.15 2.42 2.98
N ALA A 217 1.61 3.09 4.04
CA ALA A 217 2.38 2.46 5.12
C ALA A 217 1.61 1.33 5.79
N ALA A 218 0.30 1.54 6.01
CA ALA A 218 -0.56 0.61 6.72
C ALA A 218 -1.15 -0.52 5.84
N PHE A 219 -0.98 -0.44 4.51
CA PHE A 219 -1.61 -1.39 3.58
C PHE A 219 -0.58 -2.36 3.00
N ASP A 220 -0.67 -3.60 3.45
CA ASP A 220 -0.04 -4.77 2.87
C ASP A 220 -0.78 -5.16 1.57
N LEU A 221 -0.06 -5.40 0.48
CA LEU A 221 -0.63 -5.80 -0.82
C LEU A 221 -0.40 -7.28 -1.11
N GLY A 222 0.35 -7.98 -0.25
CA GLY A 222 0.85 -9.33 -0.48
C GLY A 222 2.23 -9.37 -1.14
N GLU A 223 2.92 -8.22 -1.21
CA GLU A 223 4.30 -8.12 -1.69
C GLU A 223 5.29 -8.91 -0.83
N ALA A 224 6.45 -9.22 -1.41
CA ALA A 224 7.59 -9.78 -0.66
C ALA A 224 8.31 -8.68 0.12
N HIS A 225 8.53 -7.52 -0.51
CA HIS A 225 9.11 -6.35 0.14
C HIS A 225 8.39 -5.06 -0.23
N LYS A 226 8.22 -4.21 0.79
CA LYS A 226 7.86 -2.81 0.61
C LYS A 226 9.13 -1.99 0.45
N VAL A 227 9.22 -1.25 -0.65
CA VAL A 227 10.40 -0.46 -1.04
C VAL A 227 10.05 1.03 -0.96
N ALA A 228 10.63 1.74 0.01
CA ALA A 228 10.49 3.18 0.13
C ALA A 228 11.49 3.89 -0.80
N ILE A 229 11.01 4.80 -1.63
CA ILE A 229 11.83 5.59 -2.56
C ILE A 229 11.86 7.03 -2.06
N LEU A 230 13.06 7.51 -1.79
CA LEU A 230 13.34 8.86 -1.31
C LEU A 230 14.29 9.55 -2.27
N SER A 231 13.88 10.66 -2.87
CA SER A 231 14.76 11.48 -3.71
C SER A 231 15.59 12.42 -2.84
N VAL A 232 16.86 12.64 -3.20
CA VAL A 232 17.73 13.62 -2.52
C VAL A 232 17.18 15.05 -2.53
N THR A 233 16.21 15.34 -3.40
CA THR A 233 15.51 16.63 -3.46
C THR A 233 14.46 16.83 -2.37
N GLU A 234 14.22 15.83 -1.52
CA GLU A 234 13.14 15.86 -0.52
C GLU A 234 13.62 16.23 0.89
N GLY A 235 14.93 16.25 1.14
CA GLY A 235 15.55 16.55 2.43
C GLY A 235 15.77 15.32 3.31
N GLU A 236 16.86 15.33 4.08
CA GLU A 236 17.37 14.20 4.88
C GLU A 236 16.52 13.84 6.11
N ASP A 237 15.56 14.69 6.49
CA ASP A 237 14.67 14.50 7.64
C ASP A 237 13.38 13.73 7.31
N LYS A 238 13.17 13.35 6.05
CA LYS A 238 11.99 12.60 5.60
C LYS A 238 11.72 11.32 6.39
N PRO A 239 12.72 10.49 6.74
CA PRO A 239 12.46 9.30 7.55
C PRO A 239 11.83 9.60 8.92
N LEU A 240 12.24 10.69 9.56
CA LEU A 240 11.68 11.10 10.85
C LEU A 240 10.28 11.71 10.72
N LYS A 241 9.98 12.32 9.57
CA LYS A 241 8.66 12.91 9.27
C LYS A 241 7.60 11.88 8.89
N TYR A 242 7.99 10.74 8.34
CA TYR A 242 7.09 9.67 7.90
C TYR A 242 7.47 8.31 8.52
N PRO A 243 7.58 8.22 9.86
CA PRO A 243 8.19 7.07 10.53
C PRO A 243 7.49 5.76 10.20
N ASP A 244 6.17 5.74 10.05
CA ASP A 244 5.42 4.51 9.75
C ASP A 244 5.82 3.89 8.41
N MET A 245 6.10 4.70 7.39
CA MET A 245 6.55 4.20 6.08
C MET A 245 7.93 3.57 6.17
N PHE A 246 8.88 4.25 6.82
CA PHE A 246 10.25 3.75 6.94
C PHE A 246 10.36 2.59 7.94
N ALA A 247 9.44 2.49 8.90
CA ALA A 247 9.29 1.33 9.76
C ALA A 247 8.75 0.10 8.99
N ALA A 248 7.81 0.32 8.07
CA ALA A 248 7.21 -0.74 7.26
C ALA A 248 8.06 -1.19 6.05
N ALA A 249 9.02 -0.38 5.61
CA ALA A 249 9.85 -0.67 4.44
C ALA A 249 11.05 -1.56 4.80
N ASP A 250 11.30 -2.60 3.99
CA ASP A 250 12.49 -3.45 4.11
C ASP A 250 13.70 -2.81 3.42
N VAL A 251 13.44 -2.08 2.33
CA VAL A 251 14.44 -1.42 1.49
C VAL A 251 14.09 0.05 1.31
N MET A 252 15.10 0.91 1.45
CA MET A 252 15.06 2.30 1.03
C MET A 252 15.96 2.51 -0.19
N LEU A 253 15.40 3.07 -1.26
CA LEU A 253 16.17 3.57 -2.39
C LEU A 253 16.33 5.09 -2.26
N LEU A 254 17.57 5.55 -2.09
CA LEU A 254 17.92 6.96 -2.17
C LEU A 254 18.21 7.31 -3.63
N THR A 255 17.31 8.04 -4.27
CA THR A 255 17.33 8.27 -5.72
C THR A 255 17.80 9.67 -6.10
N LYS A 256 18.15 9.81 -7.39
CA LYS A 256 18.63 11.06 -8.01
C LYS A 256 19.95 11.56 -7.42
N ILE A 257 20.83 10.64 -7.03
CA ILE A 257 22.14 10.97 -6.46
C ILE A 257 23.03 11.79 -7.41
N ASP A 258 22.74 11.77 -8.72
CA ASP A 258 23.35 12.66 -9.71
C ASP A 258 23.13 14.16 -9.42
N LEU A 259 22.13 14.50 -8.60
CA LEU A 259 21.82 15.87 -8.19
C LEU A 259 22.57 16.32 -6.93
N LEU A 260 23.26 15.43 -6.19
CA LEU A 260 23.90 15.78 -4.92
C LEU A 260 24.87 16.96 -5.03
N ARG A 261 25.59 17.09 -6.16
CA ARG A 261 26.50 18.22 -6.41
C ARG A 261 25.80 19.59 -6.49
N HIS A 262 24.48 19.62 -6.55
CA HIS A 262 23.65 20.81 -6.66
C HIS A 262 22.80 21.06 -5.41
N LEU A 263 22.91 20.21 -4.38
CA LEU A 263 22.04 20.21 -3.22
C LEU A 263 22.88 20.22 -1.93
N ASP A 264 22.42 20.96 -0.93
CA ASP A 264 22.90 20.85 0.44
C ASP A 264 22.20 19.66 1.13
N PHE A 265 22.47 18.45 0.63
CA PHE A 265 21.88 17.21 1.15
C PHE A 265 22.97 16.31 1.73
N ASP A 266 22.80 15.91 2.99
CA ASP A 266 23.70 14.97 3.67
C ASP A 266 23.14 13.54 3.61
N VAL A 267 23.80 12.70 2.80
CA VAL A 267 23.44 11.30 2.60
C VAL A 267 23.56 10.50 3.90
N ASP A 268 24.61 10.71 4.68
CA ASP A 268 24.86 9.94 5.89
C ASP A 268 23.84 10.27 6.97
N VAL A 269 23.45 11.54 7.10
CA VAL A 269 22.36 11.97 7.99
C VAL A 269 21.04 11.34 7.57
N CYS A 270 20.72 11.32 6.27
CA CYS A 270 19.51 10.67 5.76
C CYS A 270 19.46 9.18 6.12
N ILE A 271 20.56 8.47 5.88
CA ILE A 271 20.69 7.03 6.19
C ILE A 271 20.60 6.79 7.69
N ALA A 272 21.23 7.62 8.51
CA ALA A 272 21.15 7.54 9.97
C ALA A 272 19.72 7.75 10.46
N ASN A 273 18.98 8.70 9.89
CA ASN A 273 17.57 8.94 10.20
C ASN A 273 16.70 7.73 9.82
N ALA A 274 16.89 7.13 8.65
CA ALA A 274 16.17 5.92 8.26
C ALA A 274 16.45 4.76 9.22
N ARG A 275 17.72 4.55 9.61
CA ARG A 275 18.12 3.49 10.55
C ARG A 275 17.66 3.72 11.98
N ARG A 276 17.44 4.97 12.40
CA ARG A 276 16.81 5.29 13.69
C ARG A 276 15.37 4.79 13.76
N ILE A 277 14.65 4.82 12.63
CA ILE A 277 13.28 4.31 12.54
C ILE A 277 13.27 2.79 12.34
N ASN A 278 14.07 2.29 11.41
CA ASN A 278 14.20 0.86 11.13
C ASN A 278 15.68 0.45 11.08
N PRO A 279 16.24 -0.11 12.16
CA PRO A 279 17.65 -0.52 12.20
C PRO A 279 18.05 -1.60 11.18
N LYS A 280 17.08 -2.32 10.62
CA LYS A 280 17.29 -3.40 9.65
C LYS A 280 17.14 -2.94 8.20
N ILE A 281 16.72 -1.70 7.95
CA ILE A 281 16.43 -1.22 6.61
C ILE A 281 17.68 -1.30 5.72
N LYS A 282 17.55 -1.96 4.57
CA LYS A 282 18.59 -1.96 3.55
C LYS A 282 18.52 -0.66 2.77
N VAL A 283 19.65 -0.01 2.55
CA VAL A 283 19.69 1.24 1.78
C VAL A 283 20.54 1.06 0.54
N LEU A 284 19.98 1.40 -0.62
CA LEU A 284 20.68 1.48 -1.89
C LEU A 284 20.61 2.92 -2.40
N GLN A 285 21.71 3.40 -2.96
CA GLN A 285 21.82 4.73 -3.54
C GLN A 285 21.90 4.59 -5.05
N LEU A 286 21.07 5.31 -5.79
CA LEU A 286 21.06 5.19 -7.25
C LEU A 286 20.61 6.43 -7.99
N SER A 287 20.92 6.48 -9.29
CA SER A 287 20.28 7.38 -10.24
C SER A 287 19.93 6.63 -11.51
N SER A 288 18.65 6.61 -11.85
CA SER A 288 18.15 6.12 -13.12
C SER A 288 18.58 7.01 -14.31
N LYS A 289 19.10 8.21 -14.04
CA LYS A 289 19.55 9.15 -15.09
C LYS A 289 21.03 8.95 -15.45
N SER A 290 21.93 8.87 -14.47
CA SER A 290 23.35 8.60 -14.72
C SER A 290 23.66 7.11 -14.84
N GLY A 291 22.80 6.24 -14.29
CA GLY A 291 23.02 4.81 -14.15
C GLY A 291 23.75 4.42 -12.87
N ASP A 292 24.24 5.38 -12.08
CA ASP A 292 24.99 5.10 -10.85
C ASP A 292 24.16 4.26 -9.88
N GLY A 293 24.72 3.17 -9.36
CA GLY A 293 24.09 2.29 -8.37
C GLY A 293 22.90 1.45 -8.87
N MET A 294 22.56 1.55 -10.17
CA MET A 294 21.52 0.69 -10.76
C MET A 294 21.93 -0.77 -10.78
N ASP A 295 23.22 -1.07 -10.99
CA ASP A 295 23.80 -2.41 -10.91
C ASP A 295 23.50 -3.09 -9.57
N LEU A 296 23.72 -2.40 -8.44
CA LEU A 296 23.43 -2.91 -7.10
C LEU A 296 21.94 -3.20 -6.89
N TRP A 297 21.07 -2.39 -7.50
CA TRP A 297 19.62 -2.61 -7.47
C TRP A 297 19.22 -3.83 -8.29
N ILE A 298 19.73 -3.96 -9.51
CA ILE A 298 19.47 -5.08 -10.41
C ILE A 298 19.98 -6.39 -9.80
N ASP A 299 21.20 -6.42 -9.27
CA ASP A 299 21.78 -7.60 -8.61
C ASP A 299 20.93 -8.03 -7.41
N TRP A 300 20.44 -7.07 -6.62
CA TRP A 300 19.54 -7.38 -5.51
C TRP A 300 18.22 -7.99 -6.00
N LEU A 301 17.60 -7.44 -7.04
CA LEU A 301 16.38 -8.01 -7.63
C LEU A 301 16.61 -9.45 -8.09
N LEU A 302 17.68 -9.71 -8.85
CA LEU A 302 17.97 -11.03 -9.38
C LEU A 302 18.23 -12.06 -8.27
N LEU A 303 18.91 -11.65 -7.18
CA LEU A 303 19.13 -12.50 -6.02
C LEU A 303 17.80 -12.90 -5.35
N GLU A 304 16.94 -11.94 -5.05
CA GLU A 304 15.66 -12.20 -4.37
C GLU A 304 14.68 -12.99 -5.27
N MET A 305 14.73 -12.76 -6.59
CA MET A 305 13.97 -13.56 -7.56
C MET A 305 14.39 -15.02 -7.53
N ASN A 306 15.70 -15.29 -7.53
CA ASN A 306 16.22 -16.66 -7.43
C ASN A 306 15.77 -17.32 -6.12
N ASP A 307 15.78 -16.58 -5.00
CA ASP A 307 15.31 -17.11 -3.72
C ASP A 307 13.81 -17.45 -3.74
N ALA A 308 12.97 -16.59 -4.34
CA ALA A 308 11.54 -16.86 -4.50
C ALA A 308 11.28 -18.13 -5.34
N GLN A 309 12.03 -18.31 -6.44
CA GLN A 309 11.94 -19.50 -7.28
C GLN A 309 12.40 -20.76 -6.55
N LEU A 310 13.48 -20.67 -5.75
CA LEU A 310 13.95 -21.80 -4.94
C LEU A 310 12.93 -22.22 -3.88
N VAL A 311 12.23 -21.26 -3.27
CA VAL A 311 11.14 -21.55 -2.32
C VAL A 311 10.02 -22.33 -3.01
N LYS A 312 9.55 -21.88 -4.19
CA LYS A 312 8.56 -22.61 -4.99
C LYS A 312 9.03 -24.02 -5.33
N GLN A 313 10.26 -24.18 -5.82
CA GLN A 313 10.81 -25.48 -6.21
C GLN A 313 10.86 -26.47 -5.04
N ARG A 314 11.26 -26.00 -3.85
CA ARG A 314 11.27 -26.82 -2.62
C ARG A 314 9.86 -27.27 -2.24
N GLU A 315 8.89 -26.36 -2.33
CA GLU A 315 7.49 -26.68 -2.02
C GLU A 315 6.91 -27.70 -3.00
N VAL A 316 7.14 -27.51 -4.31
CA VAL A 316 6.71 -28.46 -5.35
C VAL A 316 7.36 -29.83 -5.14
N ALA A 317 8.66 -29.88 -4.81
CA ALA A 317 9.34 -31.13 -4.52
C ALA A 317 8.75 -31.85 -3.30
N ARG A 318 8.44 -31.11 -2.23
CA ARG A 318 7.79 -31.63 -1.02
C ARG A 318 6.42 -32.22 -1.33
N LEU A 319 5.59 -31.51 -2.09
CA LEU A 319 4.25 -31.97 -2.46
C LEU A 319 4.30 -33.23 -3.33
N ARG A 320 5.23 -33.30 -4.29
CA ARG A 320 5.45 -34.50 -5.11
C ARG A 320 5.81 -35.72 -4.28
N GLN A 321 6.67 -35.56 -3.27
CA GLN A 321 7.03 -36.65 -2.35
C GLN A 321 5.84 -37.11 -1.51
N GLN A 322 5.01 -36.19 -1.03
CA GLN A 322 3.80 -36.53 -0.27
C GLN A 322 2.78 -37.29 -1.12
N ILE A 323 2.56 -36.86 -2.37
CA ILE A 323 1.67 -37.54 -3.31
C ILE A 323 2.16 -38.97 -3.56
N ALA A 324 3.44 -39.16 -3.88
CA ALA A 324 4.01 -40.49 -4.12
C ALA A 324 3.86 -41.43 -2.89
N ALA A 325 4.08 -40.91 -1.68
CA ALA A 325 3.90 -41.69 -0.46
C ALA A 325 2.43 -42.07 -0.20
N LEU A 326 1.48 -41.20 -0.55
CA LEU A 326 0.04 -41.51 -0.44
C LEU A 326 -0.40 -42.53 -1.49
N GLU A 327 0.10 -42.44 -2.72
CA GLU A 327 -0.17 -43.41 -3.79
C GLU A 327 0.35 -44.80 -3.43
N GLN A 328 1.56 -44.90 -2.87
CA GLN A 328 2.10 -46.18 -2.39
C GLN A 328 1.23 -46.79 -1.28
N ARG A 329 0.79 -45.99 -0.29
CA ARG A 329 -0.10 -46.46 0.78
C ARG A 329 -1.46 -46.93 0.27
N LEU A 330 -1.97 -46.35 -0.83
CA LEU A 330 -3.21 -46.79 -1.45
C LEU A 330 -3.02 -48.12 -2.18
N GLN A 331 -1.89 -48.30 -2.87
CA GLN A 331 -1.54 -49.57 -3.52
C GLN A 331 -1.31 -50.70 -2.51
N GLU A 332 -0.74 -50.41 -1.34
CA GLU A 332 -0.56 -51.39 -0.26
C GLU A 332 -1.88 -51.80 0.42
N ARG A 333 -2.96 -51.05 0.20
CA ARG A 333 -4.30 -51.31 0.77
C ARG A 333 -5.28 -51.96 -0.21
N SER A 334 -4.95 -52.02 -1.51
CA SER A 334 -5.73 -52.65 -2.58
C SER A 334 -5.25 -54.07 -2.83
#